data_AF-A0A9E1YY72-F1
#
_entry.id   AF-A0A9E1YY72-F1
#
_cell.length_a   1.000
_cell.length_b   1.000
_cell.length_c   1.000
_cell.angle_alpha   90.00
_cell.angle_beta   90.00
_cell.angle_gamma   90.00
#
_symmetry.space_group_name_H-M   'P 1'
#
loop_
_entity.id
_entity.type
_entity.pdbx_description
1 polymer ?
#
loop_
_entity_poly.entity_id
_entity_poly.type
_entity_poly.pdbx_seq_one_letter_code
_entity_poly.pdbx_strand_id
1 'polypeptide(L)'
;MDIIYPSDYSEDKPLPVIIALHGFTGNKKQLDNYWKLSGLVDDKKFILVYPQGTRDSKGRTFWNATEACCNMENLEVDDVGYLMELLDTLELQFSVDSDSVHFIGWSNGGFMSYRIACEHSERIASFVSLAGANYKNAGVCANASPVHVLQVHGTEDGIVE
;
A
#
# COMPACT_ATOMS: atom_id res chain seq x y z
N MET A 1 5.55 -13.35 -1.86
CA MET A 1 5.32 -12.09 -2.58
C MET A 1 4.71 -12.45 -3.91
N ASP A 2 3.59 -11.82 -4.26
CA ASP A 2 2.93 -12.05 -5.54
C ASP A 2 3.05 -10.79 -6.39
N ILE A 3 3.79 -10.90 -7.49
CA ILE A 3 4.00 -9.85 -8.49
C ILE A 3 3.25 -10.27 -9.73
N ILE A 4 2.39 -9.40 -10.24
CA ILE A 4 1.62 -9.61 -11.46
C ILE A 4 1.98 -8.46 -12.39
N TYR A 5 2.41 -8.77 -13.61
CA TYR A 5 2.83 -7.79 -14.61
C TYR A 5 2.25 -8.18 -15.97
N PRO A 6 2.17 -7.24 -16.93
CA PRO A 6 1.58 -7.52 -18.24
C PRO A 6 2.26 -8.69 -18.94
N SER A 7 1.47 -9.52 -19.61
CA SER A 7 1.95 -10.68 -20.38
C SER A 7 2.93 -10.31 -21.51
N ASP A 8 2.88 -9.07 -21.97
CA ASP A 8 3.76 -8.47 -22.98
C ASP A 8 4.82 -7.53 -22.38
N TYR A 9 5.17 -7.72 -21.11
CA TYR A 9 6.22 -6.97 -20.43
C TYR A 9 7.55 -6.98 -21.21
N SER A 10 8.22 -5.82 -21.22
CA SER A 10 9.49 -5.58 -21.89
C SER A 10 10.31 -4.58 -21.06
N GLU A 11 11.59 -4.86 -20.89
CA GLU A 11 12.51 -3.99 -20.13
C GLU A 11 12.68 -2.59 -20.76
N ASP A 12 12.39 -2.44 -22.05
CA ASP A 12 12.47 -1.16 -22.77
C ASP A 12 11.32 -0.20 -22.44
N LYS A 13 10.32 -0.65 -21.68
CA LYS A 13 9.13 0.13 -21.34
C LYS A 13 8.94 0.16 -19.82
N PRO A 14 9.42 1.22 -19.15
CA PRO A 14 9.15 1.44 -17.74
C PRO A 14 7.64 1.41 -17.46
N LEU A 15 7.22 0.66 -16.44
CA LEU A 15 5.83 0.53 -16.05
C LEU A 15 5.56 1.16 -14.68
N PRO A 16 4.38 1.76 -14.47
CA PRO A 16 3.93 2.17 -13.15
C PRO A 16 3.76 0.96 -12.22
N VAL A 17 3.91 1.19 -10.92
CA VAL A 17 3.76 0.17 -9.88
C VAL A 17 2.56 0.48 -9.00
N ILE A 18 1.73 -0.52 -8.75
CA ILE A 18 0.64 -0.47 -7.76
C ILE A 18 0.94 -1.49 -6.65
N ILE A 19 1.13 -1.00 -5.43
CA ILE A 19 1.28 -1.81 -4.22
C ILE A 19 -0.05 -1.80 -3.45
N ALA A 20 -0.69 -2.96 -3.39
CA ALA A 20 -2.03 -3.12 -2.82
C ALA A 20 -1.99 -3.72 -1.40
N LEU A 21 -2.33 -2.90 -0.40
CA LEU A 21 -2.21 -3.19 1.02
C LEU A 21 -3.53 -3.65 1.64
N HIS A 22 -3.52 -4.86 2.21
CA HIS A 22 -4.72 -5.46 2.81
C HIS A 22 -5.12 -4.80 4.13
N GLY A 23 -6.40 -4.93 4.51
CA GLY A 23 -6.88 -4.56 5.84
C GLY A 23 -6.46 -5.55 6.94
N PHE A 24 -6.77 -5.25 8.20
CA PHE A 24 -6.47 -6.15 9.32
C PHE A 24 -7.08 -7.54 9.10
N THR A 25 -6.34 -8.61 9.42
CA THR A 25 -6.65 -10.03 9.13
C THR A 25 -6.66 -10.43 7.64
N GLY A 26 -6.38 -9.47 6.75
CA GLY A 26 -6.52 -9.63 5.31
C GLY A 26 -5.33 -10.28 4.60
N ASN A 27 -5.49 -10.48 3.30
CA ASN A 27 -4.49 -11.05 2.40
C ASN A 27 -4.81 -10.72 0.94
N LYS A 28 -3.90 -11.10 0.02
CA LYS A 28 -4.06 -10.84 -1.43
C LYS A 28 -5.41 -11.33 -1.98
N LYS A 29 -5.87 -12.52 -1.58
CA LYS A 29 -7.06 -13.16 -2.16
C LYS A 29 -8.29 -12.34 -1.83
N GLN A 30 -8.36 -11.79 -0.63
CA GLN A 30 -9.45 -10.91 -0.23
C GLN A 30 -9.47 -9.61 -1.05
N LEU A 31 -8.31 -8.95 -1.17
CA LEU A 31 -8.20 -7.71 -1.96
C LEU A 31 -8.54 -7.93 -3.43
N ASP A 32 -7.89 -8.89 -4.07
CA ASP A 32 -8.08 -9.14 -5.50
C ASP A 32 -9.50 -9.63 -5.82
N ASN A 33 -10.15 -10.36 -4.90
CA ASN A 33 -11.55 -10.70 -5.05
C ASN A 33 -12.48 -9.50 -5.03
N TYR A 34 -12.13 -8.44 -4.31
CA TYR A 34 -12.96 -7.25 -4.16
C TYR A 34 -12.67 -6.21 -5.25
N TRP A 35 -11.39 -5.90 -5.51
CA TRP A 35 -10.99 -4.86 -6.48
C TRP A 35 -10.70 -5.39 -7.88
N LYS A 36 -10.44 -6.69 -8.04
CA LYS A 36 -10.14 -7.31 -9.34
C LYS A 36 -8.96 -6.65 -10.08
N LEU A 37 -7.98 -6.12 -9.36
CA LEU A 37 -6.86 -5.38 -9.96
C LEU A 37 -6.00 -6.28 -10.86
N SER A 38 -5.86 -7.57 -10.54
CA SER A 38 -5.12 -8.53 -11.37
C SER A 38 -5.66 -8.60 -12.81
N GLY A 39 -6.98 -8.50 -12.98
CA GLY A 39 -7.63 -8.52 -14.29
C GLY A 39 -7.43 -7.23 -15.11
N LEU A 40 -6.86 -6.19 -14.53
CA LEU A 40 -6.59 -4.90 -15.19
C LEU A 40 -5.13 -4.74 -15.63
N VAL A 41 -4.23 -5.61 -15.16
CA VAL A 41 -2.78 -5.50 -15.38
C VAL A 41 -2.43 -5.45 -16.87
N ASP A 42 -2.98 -6.37 -17.67
CA ASP A 42 -2.71 -6.42 -19.12
C ASP A 42 -3.27 -5.23 -19.90
N ASP A 43 -4.45 -4.72 -19.52
CA ASP A 43 -5.14 -3.62 -20.22
C ASP A 43 -4.55 -2.25 -19.85
N LYS A 44 -4.24 -2.05 -18.57
CA LYS A 44 -3.77 -0.76 -18.03
C LYS A 44 -2.26 -0.65 -17.92
N LYS A 45 -1.52 -1.73 -18.17
CA LYS A 45 -0.04 -1.77 -18.23
C LYS A 45 0.62 -1.24 -16.95
N PHE A 46 0.49 -2.00 -15.86
CA PHE A 46 1.16 -1.70 -14.59
C PHE A 46 1.67 -2.98 -13.92
N ILE A 47 2.67 -2.85 -13.06
CA ILE A 47 3.12 -3.93 -12.18
C ILE A 47 2.30 -3.87 -10.90
N LEU A 48 1.66 -4.97 -10.55
CA LEU A 48 0.82 -5.11 -9.36
C LEU A 48 1.51 -5.98 -8.33
N VAL A 49 1.57 -5.51 -7.09
CA VAL A 49 2.16 -6.24 -5.97
C VAL A 49 1.19 -6.30 -4.81
N TYR A 50 1.01 -7.52 -4.27
CA TYR A 50 0.26 -7.76 -3.05
C TYR A 50 1.22 -8.22 -1.94
N PRO A 51 1.82 -7.29 -1.18
CA PRO A 51 2.62 -7.66 -0.02
C PRO A 51 1.71 -8.18 1.11
N GLN A 52 2.31 -8.90 2.05
CA GLN A 52 1.60 -9.50 3.18
C GLN A 52 2.18 -8.98 4.48
N GLY A 53 1.36 -8.30 5.27
CA GLY A 53 1.76 -7.75 6.57
C GLY A 53 2.04 -8.82 7.62
N THR A 54 2.70 -8.40 8.69
CA THR A 54 3.16 -9.23 9.81
C THR A 54 2.00 -9.93 10.51
N ARG A 55 2.25 -11.12 11.07
CA ARG A 55 1.29 -11.85 11.90
C ARG A 55 1.48 -11.53 13.37
N ASP A 56 0.40 -11.20 14.06
CA ASP A 56 0.38 -11.07 15.52
C ASP A 56 0.39 -12.44 16.22
N SER A 57 0.40 -12.45 17.57
CA SER A 57 0.41 -13.69 18.36
C SER A 57 -0.80 -14.61 18.10
N LYS A 58 -1.88 -14.08 17.52
CA LYS A 58 -3.11 -14.80 17.15
C LYS A 58 -3.13 -15.20 15.68
N GLY A 59 -2.03 -14.98 14.95
CA GLY A 59 -1.90 -15.30 13.53
C GLY A 59 -2.63 -14.33 12.59
N ARG A 60 -3.13 -13.20 13.10
CA ARG A 60 -3.82 -12.16 12.32
C ARG A 60 -2.79 -11.27 11.64
N THR A 61 -2.98 -11.05 10.35
CA THR A 61 -2.08 -10.21 9.54
C THR A 61 -2.42 -8.73 9.71
N PHE A 62 -1.41 -7.88 9.86
CA PHE A 62 -1.58 -6.45 10.07
C PHE A 62 -0.40 -5.65 9.53
N TRP A 63 -0.59 -4.33 9.42
CA TRP A 63 0.45 -3.34 9.20
C TRP A 63 0.60 -2.49 10.46
N ASN A 64 1.84 -2.33 10.90
CA ASN A 64 2.25 -1.31 11.86
C ASN A 64 2.18 0.06 11.19
N ALA A 65 0.97 0.60 11.06
CA ALA A 65 0.68 1.85 10.37
C ALA A 65 0.79 3.05 11.34
N THR A 66 -0.28 3.85 11.44
CA THR A 66 -0.38 4.97 12.39
C THR A 66 -0.69 4.49 13.82
N GLU A 67 -0.61 5.39 14.79
CA GLU A 67 -1.00 5.15 16.19
C GLU A 67 -2.46 4.69 16.36
N ALA A 68 -3.31 4.93 15.36
CA ALA A 68 -4.72 4.61 15.44
C ALA A 68 -5.03 3.11 15.20
N CYS A 69 -4.24 2.41 14.39
CA CYS A 69 -4.51 1.01 14.02
C CYS A 69 -3.28 0.37 13.36
N CYS A 70 -3.04 -0.93 13.42
CA CYS A 70 -3.77 -2.02 14.10
C CYS A 70 -2.79 -2.93 14.84
N ASN A 71 -1.64 -2.38 15.26
CA ASN A 71 -0.62 -3.08 16.03
C ASN A 71 -1.02 -3.17 17.51
N MET A 72 -2.05 -3.97 17.80
CA MET A 72 -2.67 -4.05 19.14
C MET A 72 -1.76 -4.62 20.22
N GLU A 73 -0.70 -5.32 19.81
CA GLU A 73 0.28 -5.95 20.69
C GLU A 73 1.55 -5.09 20.86
N ASN A 74 1.61 -3.91 20.22
CA ASN A 74 2.78 -3.03 20.18
C ASN A 74 4.06 -3.78 19.77
N LEU A 75 3.96 -4.65 18.77
CA LEU A 75 5.11 -5.37 18.24
C LEU A 75 6.06 -4.40 17.54
N GLU A 76 7.36 -4.58 17.74
CA GLU A 76 8.39 -3.87 16.98
C GLU A 76 8.45 -4.45 15.57
N VAL A 77 7.74 -3.81 14.63
CA VAL A 77 7.64 -4.23 13.23
C VAL A 77 7.92 -3.04 12.34
N ASP A 78 8.90 -3.17 11.44
CA ASP A 78 9.25 -2.15 10.46
C ASP A 78 8.59 -2.45 9.10
N ASP A 79 7.28 -2.21 9.02
CA ASP A 79 6.54 -2.36 7.77
C ASP A 79 6.90 -1.29 6.73
N VAL A 80 7.46 -0.14 7.16
CA VAL A 80 7.92 0.90 6.24
C VAL A 80 9.18 0.43 5.50
N GLY A 81 10.19 -0.01 6.25
CA GLY A 81 11.41 -0.60 5.70
C GLY A 81 11.10 -1.78 4.78
N TYR A 82 10.19 -2.67 5.19
CA TYR A 82 9.75 -3.79 4.34
C TYR A 82 9.17 -3.33 3.00
N LEU A 83 8.27 -2.34 3.00
CA LEU A 83 7.63 -1.86 1.76
C LEU A 83 8.60 -1.08 0.86
N MET A 84 9.59 -0.39 1.43
CA MET A 84 10.63 0.29 0.64
C MET A 84 11.64 -0.71 0.06
N GLU A 85 12.07 -1.71 0.82
CA GLU A 85 12.93 -2.80 0.32
C GLU A 85 12.22 -3.61 -0.78
N LEU A 86 10.90 -3.77 -0.65
CA LEU A 86 10.06 -4.35 -1.70
C LEU A 86 10.12 -3.54 -2.99
N LEU A 87 10.00 -2.22 -2.89
CA LEU A 87 10.08 -1.31 -4.04
C LEU A 87 11.46 -1.35 -4.68
N ASP A 88 12.53 -1.27 -3.88
CA ASP A 88 13.91 -1.37 -4.37
C ASP A 88 14.14 -2.72 -5.09
N THR A 89 13.56 -3.81 -4.56
CA THR A 89 13.61 -5.13 -5.20
C THR A 89 12.88 -5.15 -6.55
N LEU A 90 11.76 -4.42 -6.68
CA LEU A 90 11.04 -4.31 -7.95
C LEU A 90 11.84 -3.51 -8.98
N GLU A 91 12.45 -2.40 -8.58
CA GLU A 91 13.29 -1.56 -9.45
C GLU A 91 14.55 -2.30 -9.96
N LEU A 92 15.05 -3.29 -9.20
CA LEU A 92 16.14 -4.15 -9.64
C LEU A 92 15.71 -5.26 -10.61
N GLN A 93 14.45 -5.71 -10.53
CA GLN A 93 13.95 -6.85 -11.31
C GLN A 93 13.14 -6.45 -12.54
N PHE A 94 12.59 -5.24 -12.53
CA PHE A 94 11.68 -4.74 -13.55
C PHE A 94 12.06 -3.32 -13.97
N SER A 95 11.75 -2.99 -15.21
CA SER A 95 11.75 -1.61 -15.71
C SER A 95 10.56 -0.88 -15.09
N VAL A 96 10.82 -0.21 -13.97
CA VAL A 96 9.84 0.56 -13.19
C VAL A 96 9.93 2.02 -13.58
N ASP A 97 8.77 2.63 -13.82
CA ASP A 97 8.66 4.09 -13.84
C ASP A 97 8.64 4.59 -12.39
N SER A 98 9.80 5.05 -11.91
CA SER A 98 9.97 5.51 -10.51
C SER A 98 9.12 6.73 -10.17
N ASP A 99 8.69 7.50 -11.18
CA ASP A 99 7.80 8.65 -10.99
C ASP A 99 6.32 8.24 -10.91
N SER A 100 6.02 6.94 -11.07
CA SER A 100 4.65 6.38 -11.08
C SER A 100 4.51 5.17 -10.14
N VAL A 101 4.94 5.36 -8.88
CA VAL A 101 4.72 4.39 -7.80
C VAL A 101 3.48 4.78 -6.98
N HIS A 102 2.55 3.84 -6.84
CA HIS A 102 1.24 4.07 -6.23
C HIS A 102 0.92 3.05 -5.15
N PHE A 103 0.29 3.51 -4.06
CA PHE A 103 -0.25 2.63 -3.02
C PHE A 103 -1.78 2.63 -3.05
N ILE A 104 -2.39 1.46 -2.87
CA ILE A 104 -3.84 1.34 -2.64
C ILE A 104 -4.09 0.51 -1.39
N GLY A 105 -4.76 1.09 -0.40
CA GLY A 105 -4.92 0.50 0.91
C GLY A 105 -6.37 0.43 1.36
N TRP A 106 -6.75 -0.69 1.99
CA TRP A 106 -8.05 -0.84 2.65
C TRP A 106 -7.92 -0.92 4.17
N SER A 107 -8.73 -0.14 4.90
CA SER A 107 -8.75 -0.13 6.37
C SER A 107 -7.32 0.05 6.92
N ASN A 108 -6.76 -0.93 7.65
CA ASN A 108 -5.36 -0.93 8.09
C ASN A 108 -4.35 -0.58 6.98
N GLY A 109 -4.54 -1.08 5.76
CA GLY A 109 -3.69 -0.74 4.61
C GLY A 109 -3.87 0.70 4.14
N GLY A 110 -5.05 1.29 4.34
CA GLY A 110 -5.30 2.72 4.09
C GLY A 110 -4.52 3.61 5.08
N PHE A 111 -4.52 3.25 6.37
CA PHE A 111 -3.64 3.89 7.36
C PHE A 111 -2.16 3.74 6.98
N MET A 112 -1.75 2.56 6.51
CA MET A 112 -0.36 2.32 6.10
C MET A 112 0.02 3.17 4.88
N SER A 113 -0.92 3.38 3.95
CA SER A 113 -0.70 4.24 2.78
C SER A 113 -0.43 5.69 3.18
N TYR A 114 -1.15 6.22 4.19
CA TYR A 114 -0.84 7.53 4.78
C TYR A 114 0.55 7.58 5.40
N ARG A 115 0.89 6.59 6.22
CA ARG A 115 2.23 6.51 6.85
C ARG A 115 3.35 6.54 5.82
N ILE A 116 3.22 5.71 4.81
CA ILE A 116 4.19 5.58 3.72
C ILE A 116 4.32 6.88 2.93
N ALA A 117 3.22 7.56 2.62
CA ALA A 117 3.25 8.87 1.99
C ALA A 117 3.90 9.97 2.86
N CYS A 118 3.75 9.89 4.19
CA CYS A 118 4.34 10.87 5.09
C CYS A 118 5.85 10.67 5.31
N GLU A 119 6.31 9.42 5.33
CA GLU A 119 7.72 9.07 5.58
C GLU A 119 8.55 9.03 4.28
N HIS A 120 7.93 8.69 3.14
CA HIS A 120 8.61 8.45 1.86
C HIS A 120 7.91 9.12 0.66
N SER A 121 7.40 10.34 0.85
CA SER A 121 6.76 11.13 -0.22
C SER A 121 7.59 11.29 -1.50
N GLU A 122 8.91 11.21 -1.41
CA GLU A 122 9.85 11.29 -2.52
C GLU A 122 9.89 10.04 -3.41
N ARG A 123 9.36 8.91 -2.91
CA ARG A 123 9.32 7.62 -3.63
C ARG A 123 7.95 7.31 -4.23
N ILE A 124 6.95 8.17 -4.03
CA ILE A 124 5.54 7.83 -4.24
C ILE A 124 4.81 8.95 -4.95
N ALA A 125 4.16 8.62 -6.06
CA ALA A 125 3.38 9.57 -6.84
C ALA A 125 1.97 9.79 -6.27
N SER A 126 1.34 8.71 -5.81
CA SER A 126 -0.01 8.80 -5.24
C SER A 126 -0.36 7.66 -4.29
N PHE A 127 -1.42 7.86 -3.51
CA PHE A 127 -2.08 6.76 -2.84
C PHE A 127 -3.60 6.90 -2.78
N VAL A 128 -4.25 5.75 -2.66
CA VAL A 128 -5.69 5.62 -2.40
C VAL A 128 -5.88 4.97 -1.04
N SER A 129 -6.63 5.60 -0.15
CA SER A 129 -7.04 5.02 1.12
C SER A 129 -8.56 4.80 1.12
N LEU A 130 -8.96 3.54 1.23
CA LEU A 130 -10.35 3.12 1.37
C LEU A 130 -10.60 2.72 2.82
N ALA A 131 -11.54 3.39 3.51
CA ALA A 131 -11.88 3.12 4.91
C ALA A 131 -10.68 3.16 5.89
N GLY A 132 -9.58 3.82 5.51
CA GLY A 132 -8.49 4.19 6.42
C GLY A 132 -8.65 5.63 6.91
N ALA A 133 -7.71 6.08 7.74
CA ALA A 133 -7.62 7.49 8.12
C ALA A 133 -6.15 7.93 8.25
N ASN A 134 -5.96 9.24 8.29
CA ASN A 134 -4.64 9.86 8.48
C ASN A 134 -4.23 9.85 9.97
N TYR A 135 -2.99 10.25 10.25
CA TYR A 135 -2.52 10.56 11.60
C TYR A 135 -3.45 11.53 12.32
N LYS A 136 -3.62 11.35 13.63
CA LYS A 136 -4.39 12.32 14.44
C LYS A 136 -3.67 13.66 14.51
N ASN A 137 -2.34 13.62 14.52
CA ASN A 137 -1.51 14.81 14.47
C ASN A 137 -1.03 15.07 13.04
N ALA A 138 -1.62 16.08 12.38
CA ALA A 138 -1.23 16.48 11.03
C ALA A 138 0.25 16.91 10.91
N GLY A 139 0.88 17.33 12.02
CA GLY A 139 2.30 17.71 12.04
C GLY A 139 3.27 16.56 11.79
N VAL A 140 2.82 15.30 11.86
CA VAL A 140 3.66 14.13 11.56
C VAL A 140 4.17 14.17 10.11
N CYS A 141 3.36 14.70 9.20
CA CYS A 141 3.67 14.74 7.77
C CYS A 141 4.23 16.10 7.32
N ALA A 142 4.69 16.96 8.25
CA ALA A 142 5.07 18.34 7.95
C ALA A 142 6.24 18.47 6.95
N ASN A 143 7.11 17.46 6.86
CA ASN A 143 8.25 17.44 5.96
C ASN A 143 7.98 16.66 4.66
N ALA A 144 6.78 16.08 4.50
CA ALA A 144 6.43 15.33 3.31
C ALA A 144 6.24 16.27 2.11
N SER A 145 6.73 15.84 0.96
CA SER A 145 6.41 16.47 -0.33
C SER A 145 4.95 16.18 -0.70
N PRO A 146 4.29 17.05 -1.48
CA PRO A 146 2.93 16.79 -1.94
C PRO A 146 2.85 15.53 -2.81
N VAL A 147 1.92 14.64 -2.47
CA VAL A 147 1.54 13.46 -3.29
C VAL A 147 0.06 13.52 -3.64
N HIS A 148 -0.35 12.86 -4.71
CA HIS A 148 -1.78 12.79 -5.05
C HIS A 148 -2.51 11.84 -4.10
N VAL A 149 -3.65 12.28 -3.55
CA VAL A 149 -4.41 11.50 -2.56
C VAL A 149 -5.86 11.33 -3.01
N LEU A 150 -6.35 10.09 -2.97
CA LEU A 150 -7.79 9.79 -2.99
C LEU A 150 -8.17 9.10 -1.68
N GLN A 151 -8.94 9.79 -0.85
CA GLN A 151 -9.53 9.23 0.36
C GLN A 151 -10.99 8.90 0.11
N VAL A 152 -11.38 7.65 0.38
CA VAL A 152 -12.76 7.16 0.28
C VAL A 152 -13.17 6.58 1.61
N HIS A 153 -14.27 7.08 2.19
CA HIS A 153 -14.77 6.62 3.48
C HIS A 153 -16.30 6.48 3.43
N GLY A 154 -16.82 5.38 3.97
CA GLY A 154 -18.26 5.13 4.02
C GLY A 154 -18.91 5.94 5.14
N THR A 155 -20.06 6.57 4.88
CA THR A 155 -20.77 7.36 5.90
C THR A 155 -21.40 6.51 7.02
N GLU A 156 -21.48 5.20 6.82
CA GLU A 156 -21.99 4.21 7.80
C GLU A 156 -20.87 3.26 8.28
N ASP A 157 -19.60 3.62 8.10
CA ASP A 157 -18.49 2.85 8.66
C ASP A 157 -18.50 2.97 10.19
N GLY A 158 -18.76 1.86 10.88
CA GLY A 158 -18.74 1.78 12.35
C GLY A 158 -17.45 1.20 12.92
N ILE A 159 -16.42 1.02 12.09
CA ILE A 159 -15.12 0.45 12.50
C ILE A 159 -14.06 1.54 12.57
N VAL A 160 -14.01 2.40 11.56
CA VAL A 160 -13.14 3.58 11.53
C VAL A 160 -14.04 4.81 11.51
N GLU A 161 -13.91 5.66 12.53
CA GLU A 161 -14.69 6.91 12.68
C GLU A 161 -13.87 8.15 12.28
#